data_AF-A0A970KI05-F1
#
_entry.id   AF-A0A970KI05-F1
#
_cell.length_a   1.000
_cell.length_b   1.000
_cell.length_c   1.000
_cell.angle_alpha   90.00
_cell.angle_beta   90.00
_cell.angle_gamma   90.00
#
_symmetry.space_group_name_H-M   'P 1'
#
loop_
_entity.id
_entity.type
_entity.pdbx_description
1 polymer ?
#
loop_
_entity_poly.entity_id
_entity_poly.type
_entity_poly.pdbx_seq_one_letter_code
_entity_poly.pdbx_strand_id
1 'polypeptide(L)'
;MKISINILVIILAITSLLFLYYSYIRKSQKNQDYQLPFRGTKTDFEVGKEIGVDSLMKKSSQSAVSEEKQLNIPLAEKGFYPIKENFNKTFVRLLNRDPYYLFAYWEVREREFYENTPVLRLFHIDKDIIQDIEINYDTRKWYLKCEPGNRYKVEIGYIKDGFFFPLASSGIV
;
A
#
# COMPACT_ATOMS: atom_id res chain seq x y z
N MET A 1 34.46 38.34 24.85
CA MET A 1 33.74 37.35 25.70
C MET A 1 32.22 37.36 25.56
N LYS A 2 31.54 38.51 25.35
CA LYS A 2 30.07 38.55 25.20
C LYS A 2 29.53 37.96 23.87
N ILE A 3 30.26 38.12 22.77
CA ILE A 3 29.86 37.63 21.43
C ILE A 3 29.87 36.10 21.34
N SER A 4 30.84 35.43 21.95
CA SER A 4 30.94 33.97 21.97
C SER A 4 29.80 33.31 22.75
N ILE A 5 29.26 33.98 23.78
CA ILE A 5 28.12 33.49 24.56
C ILE A 5 26.84 33.54 23.72
N ASN A 6 26.62 34.61 22.95
CA ASN A 6 25.44 34.73 22.08
C ASN A 6 25.44 33.67 20.96
N ILE A 7 26.61 33.40 20.36
CA ILE A 7 26.74 32.38 19.32
C ILE A 7 26.44 30.98 19.88
N LEU A 8 26.92 30.67 21.09
CA LEU A 8 26.65 29.39 21.74
C LEU A 8 25.14 29.18 22.00
N VAL A 9 24.44 30.22 22.44
CA VAL A 9 22.99 30.18 22.68
C VAL A 9 22.21 29.92 21.40
N ILE A 10 22.61 30.55 20.29
CA ILE A 10 21.98 30.34 18.98
C ILE A 10 22.18 28.90 18.49
N ILE A 11 23.38 28.34 18.65
CA ILE A 11 23.68 26.95 18.26
C ILE A 11 22.86 25.96 19.10
N LEU A 12 22.73 26.21 20.41
CA LEU A 12 21.90 25.39 21.30
C LEU A 12 20.41 25.45 20.91
N ALA A 13 19.91 26.61 20.50
CA ALA A 13 18.53 26.75 20.04
C ALA A 13 18.29 25.97 18.72
N ILE A 14 19.22 26.06 17.77
CA ILE A 14 19.12 25.35 16.48
C ILE A 14 19.17 23.83 16.69
N THR A 15 20.09 23.35 17.52
CA THR A 15 20.21 21.91 17.81
C THR A 15 19.00 21.37 18.55
N SER A 16 18.43 22.13 19.50
CA SER A 16 17.17 21.77 20.16
C SER A 16 16.00 21.70 19.17
N LEU A 17 15.93 22.64 18.22
CA LEU A 17 14.87 22.68 17.22
C LEU A 17 14.96 21.51 16.24
N LEU A 18 16.19 21.17 15.79
CA LEU A 18 16.45 19.97 14.99
C LEU A 18 16.09 18.68 15.72
N PHE A 19 16.39 18.59 17.03
CA PHE A 19 16.05 17.43 17.84
C PHE A 19 14.54 17.24 18.00
N LEU A 20 13.80 18.34 18.20
CA LEU A 20 12.34 18.32 18.26
C LEU A 20 11.73 17.92 16.92
N TYR A 21 12.23 18.48 15.81
CA TYR A 21 11.81 18.13 14.46
C TYR A 21 12.03 16.64 14.16
N TYR A 22 13.22 16.12 14.48
CA TYR A 22 13.54 14.70 14.28
C TYR A 22 12.66 13.78 15.15
N SER A 23 12.42 14.17 16.40
CA SER A 23 11.55 13.41 17.31
C SER A 23 10.08 13.39 16.84
N TYR A 24 9.61 14.48 16.26
CA TYR A 24 8.26 14.57 15.68
C TYR A 24 8.08 13.61 14.50
N ILE A 25 9.03 13.59 13.56
CA ILE A 25 9.01 12.65 12.42
C ILE A 25 9.00 11.20 12.91
N ARG A 26 9.85 10.86 13.88
CA ARG A 26 9.95 9.49 14.42
C ARG A 26 8.67 9.04 15.13
N LYS A 27 7.97 9.95 15.82
CA LYS A 27 6.68 9.64 16.49
C LYS A 27 5.57 9.38 15.47
N SER A 28 5.55 10.12 14.35
CA SER A 28 4.61 9.87 13.25
C SER A 28 4.74 8.46 12.69
N GLN A 29 5.97 7.95 12.57
CA GLN A 29 6.24 6.57 12.14
C GLN A 29 5.85 5.53 13.19
N LYS A 30 6.10 5.77 14.49
CA LYS A 30 5.82 4.78 15.55
C LYS A 30 4.32 4.54 15.79
N ASN A 31 3.45 5.47 15.42
CA ASN A 31 1.99 5.29 15.46
C ASN A 31 1.46 4.39 14.34
N GLN A 32 2.32 3.80 13.50
CA GLN A 32 1.94 2.87 12.44
C GLN A 32 1.94 1.39 12.91
N ASP A 33 2.48 1.10 14.09
CA ASP A 33 2.46 -0.24 14.72
C ASP A 33 1.18 -0.46 15.54
N TYR A 34 0.01 -0.32 14.93
CA TYR A 34 -1.19 -0.90 15.55
C TYR A 34 -1.19 -2.40 15.31
N GLN A 35 -0.92 -3.16 16.37
CA GLN A 35 -1.14 -4.60 16.38
C GLN A 35 -2.61 -4.88 16.03
N LEU A 36 -2.82 -5.53 14.90
CA LEU A 36 -4.13 -6.04 14.51
C LEU A 36 -4.53 -7.12 15.51
N PRO A 37 -5.72 -7.07 16.13
CA PRO A 37 -6.32 -8.31 16.58
C PRO A 37 -6.56 -9.13 15.32
N PHE A 38 -5.85 -10.25 15.18
CA PHE A 38 -6.22 -11.30 14.23
C PHE A 38 -7.61 -11.80 14.61
N ARG A 39 -8.65 -11.07 14.17
CA ARG A 39 -10.00 -11.58 14.15
C ARG A 39 -9.99 -12.57 13.00
N GLY A 40 -10.01 -13.86 13.31
CA GLY A 40 -9.98 -14.94 12.33
C GLY A 40 -11.09 -14.74 11.30
N THR A 41 -10.76 -14.10 10.18
CA THR A 41 -11.63 -14.04 9.03
C THR A 41 -11.51 -15.41 8.39
N LYS A 42 -12.55 -16.23 8.57
CA LYS A 42 -12.75 -17.46 7.81
C LYS A 42 -12.43 -17.17 6.35
N THR A 43 -11.43 -17.85 5.80
CA THR A 43 -11.06 -17.70 4.38
C THR A 43 -12.24 -18.13 3.50
N ASP A 44 -12.36 -17.59 2.29
CA ASP A 44 -13.45 -17.90 1.34
C ASP A 44 -13.68 -19.41 1.11
N PHE A 45 -12.66 -20.23 1.37
CA PHE A 45 -12.73 -21.70 1.39
C PHE A 45 -13.70 -22.28 2.43
N GLU A 46 -13.89 -21.63 3.57
CA GLU A 46 -14.77 -22.08 4.65
C GLU A 46 -16.23 -21.62 4.46
N VAL A 47 -16.45 -20.51 3.76
CA VAL A 47 -17.80 -19.97 3.49
C VAL A 47 -18.57 -20.85 2.48
N GLY A 48 -17.85 -21.45 1.52
CA GLY A 48 -18.43 -22.35 0.53
C GLY A 48 -19.05 -23.63 1.11
N LYS A 49 -18.74 -23.99 2.36
CA LYS A 49 -19.29 -25.18 3.04
C LYS A 49 -20.63 -24.90 3.73
N GLU A 50 -20.94 -23.63 4.04
CA GLU A 50 -22.19 -23.24 4.73
C GLU A 50 -23.29 -22.83 3.73
N ILE A 51 -22.91 -22.38 2.53
CA ILE A 51 -23.85 -22.15 1.41
C ILE A 51 -24.07 -23.52 0.77
N GLY A 52 -25.21 -24.17 1.04
CA GLY A 52 -25.54 -25.55 0.64
C GLY A 52 -25.56 -25.86 -0.87
N VAL A 53 -24.42 -25.75 -1.55
CA VAL A 53 -24.20 -26.18 -2.94
C VAL A 53 -24.26 -27.71 -3.08
N ASP A 54 -24.03 -28.44 -1.99
CA ASP A 54 -24.10 -29.91 -1.96
C ASP A 54 -25.48 -30.48 -2.32
N SER A 55 -26.57 -29.73 -2.09
CA SER A 55 -27.92 -30.22 -2.38
C SER A 55 -28.30 -30.13 -3.88
N LEU A 56 -27.66 -29.23 -4.63
CA LEU A 56 -27.95 -29.03 -6.05
C LEU A 56 -27.13 -29.97 -6.96
N MET A 57 -25.98 -30.46 -6.50
CA MET A 57 -25.16 -31.43 -7.24
C MET A 57 -25.71 -32.86 -7.20
N LYS A 58 -26.54 -33.23 -6.21
CA LYS A 58 -27.00 -34.62 -6.05
C LYS A 58 -28.13 -35.02 -7.01
N LYS A 59 -28.75 -34.07 -7.72
CA LYS A 59 -29.94 -34.33 -8.55
C LYS A 59 -29.65 -34.49 -10.05
N SER A 60 -28.43 -34.22 -10.52
CA SER A 60 -28.06 -34.36 -11.94
C SER A 60 -27.25 -35.61 -12.27
N SER A 61 -26.83 -36.40 -11.27
CA SER A 61 -25.86 -37.49 -11.47
C SER A 61 -26.45 -38.87 -11.80
N GLN A 62 -27.72 -38.99 -12.20
CA GLN A 62 -28.33 -40.30 -12.49
C GLN A 62 -28.49 -40.66 -13.98
N SER A 63 -28.05 -39.81 -14.92
CA SER A 63 -28.20 -40.11 -16.35
C SER A 63 -26.99 -39.67 -17.17
N ALA A 64 -25.85 -40.34 -16.99
CA ALA A 64 -24.79 -40.45 -18.01
C ALA A 64 -23.72 -41.42 -17.50
N VAL A 65 -23.92 -42.71 -17.74
CA VAL A 65 -22.80 -43.65 -17.78
C VAL A 65 -22.09 -43.40 -19.11
N SER A 66 -20.96 -42.70 -19.06
CA SER A 66 -19.99 -42.67 -20.14
C SER A 66 -18.61 -42.88 -19.54
N GLU A 67 -17.88 -43.78 -20.17
CA GLU A 67 -16.59 -44.33 -19.79
C GLU A 67 -15.65 -43.28 -19.18
N GLU A 68 -15.28 -43.52 -17.92
CA GLU A 68 -14.25 -42.77 -17.22
C GLU A 68 -12.89 -43.12 -17.85
N LYS A 69 -12.52 -42.37 -18.89
CA LYS A 69 -11.13 -42.33 -19.34
C LYS A 69 -10.34 -41.67 -18.21
N GLN A 70 -9.69 -42.49 -17.38
CA GLN A 70 -8.82 -42.03 -16.31
C GLN A 70 -7.77 -41.09 -16.91
N LEU A 71 -8.02 -39.78 -16.78
CA LEU A 71 -7.05 -38.77 -17.09
C LEU A 71 -6.04 -38.85 -15.95
N ASN A 72 -4.93 -39.54 -16.17
CA ASN A 72 -3.74 -39.44 -15.34
C ASN A 72 -3.24 -37.99 -15.44
N ILE A 73 -3.83 -37.08 -14.68
CA ILE A 73 -3.30 -35.75 -14.47
C ILE A 73 -2.02 -35.97 -13.67
N PRO A 74 -0.82 -35.70 -14.23
CA PRO A 74 0.39 -35.76 -13.44
C PRO A 74 0.17 -34.87 -12.23
N LEU A 75 0.32 -35.43 -11.03
CA LEU A 75 0.30 -34.67 -9.78
C LEU A 75 1.31 -33.54 -9.97
N ALA A 76 0.82 -32.33 -10.24
CA ALA A 76 1.67 -31.20 -10.60
C ALA A 76 2.74 -31.12 -9.52
N GLU A 77 4.00 -31.38 -9.92
CA GLU A 77 5.12 -31.18 -9.02
C GLU A 77 4.93 -29.79 -8.42
N LYS A 78 5.04 -29.68 -7.09
CA LYS A 78 4.98 -28.41 -6.37
C LYS A 78 6.14 -27.56 -6.86
N GLY A 79 5.95 -26.93 -8.02
CA GLY A 79 6.91 -26.06 -8.65
C GLY A 79 7.14 -24.93 -7.68
N PHE A 80 8.35 -24.86 -7.14
CA PHE A 80 8.75 -23.74 -6.31
C PHE A 80 8.91 -22.55 -7.26
N TYR A 81 7.87 -21.74 -7.39
CA TYR A 81 7.95 -20.48 -8.13
C TYR A 81 8.59 -19.44 -7.21
N PRO A 82 9.85 -19.04 -7.44
CA PRO A 82 10.44 -17.98 -6.63
C PRO A 82 9.62 -16.71 -6.82
N ILE A 83 9.08 -16.19 -5.71
CA ILE A 83 8.41 -14.89 -5.71
C ILE A 83 9.49 -13.85 -6.02
N LYS A 84 9.31 -13.12 -7.11
CA LYS A 84 10.20 -12.01 -7.44
C LYS A 84 10.02 -10.91 -6.39
N GLU A 85 11.12 -10.42 -5.82
CA GLU A 85 11.09 -9.32 -4.84
C GLU A 85 10.70 -7.97 -5.45
N ASN A 86 10.81 -7.85 -6.77
CA ASN A 86 10.47 -6.68 -7.55
C ASN A 86 9.93 -7.09 -8.91
N PHE A 87 8.90 -6.37 -9.37
CA PHE A 87 8.33 -6.57 -10.69
C PHE A 87 9.12 -5.85 -11.77
N ASN A 88 10.06 -4.98 -11.35
CA ASN A 88 10.89 -4.19 -12.24
C ASN A 88 9.94 -3.49 -13.22
N LYS A 89 9.02 -2.67 -12.70
CA LYS A 89 8.10 -1.81 -13.45
C LYS A 89 7.73 -0.64 -12.55
N THR A 90 7.51 0.53 -13.13
CA THR A 90 7.00 1.68 -12.39
C THR A 90 5.49 1.62 -12.35
N PHE A 91 4.92 1.50 -11.15
CA PHE A 91 3.48 1.47 -10.96
C PHE A 91 3.09 1.85 -9.53
N VAL A 92 1.84 2.25 -9.38
CA VAL A 92 1.19 2.39 -8.08
C VAL A 92 -0.17 1.68 -8.11
N ARG A 93 -0.50 1.02 -7.00
CA ARG A 93 -1.78 0.37 -6.75
C ARG A 93 -2.40 1.00 -5.52
N LEU A 94 -3.69 1.29 -5.63
CA LEU A 94 -4.54 1.76 -4.55
C LEU A 94 -5.60 0.69 -4.33
N LEU A 95 -5.86 0.35 -3.07
CA LEU A 95 -6.79 -0.68 -2.66
C LEU A 95 -7.57 -0.21 -1.44
N ASN A 96 -8.83 -0.63 -1.32
CA ASN A 96 -9.60 -0.45 -0.10
C ASN A 96 -9.02 -1.35 1.00
N ARG A 97 -8.65 -0.76 2.14
CA ARG A 97 -8.29 -1.54 3.34
C ARG A 97 -9.51 -1.66 4.25
N ASP A 98 -10.10 -0.52 4.59
CA ASP A 98 -11.28 -0.38 5.44
C ASP A 98 -12.01 0.95 5.10
N PRO A 99 -13.17 1.26 5.70
CA PRO A 99 -13.93 2.47 5.36
C PRO A 99 -13.22 3.81 5.56
N TYR A 100 -12.11 3.84 6.32
CA TYR A 100 -11.37 5.07 6.65
C TYR A 100 -9.92 5.05 6.18
N TYR A 101 -9.45 3.93 5.62
CA TYR A 101 -8.09 3.80 5.11
C TYR A 101 -8.03 3.11 3.74
N LEU A 102 -7.23 3.70 2.87
CA LEU A 102 -6.77 3.08 1.64
C LEU A 102 -5.37 2.52 1.85
N PHE A 103 -5.08 1.41 1.19
CA PHE A 103 -3.74 0.84 1.09
C PHE A 103 -3.14 1.19 -0.27
N ALA A 104 -1.98 1.85 -0.25
CA ALA A 104 -1.19 2.13 -1.43
C ALA A 104 0.07 1.26 -1.46
N TYR A 105 0.40 0.72 -2.62
CA TYR A 105 1.64 -0.01 -2.89
C TYR A 105 2.25 0.49 -4.20
N TRP A 106 3.56 0.68 -4.25
CA TRP A 106 4.24 1.16 -5.45
C TRP A 106 5.61 0.50 -5.65
N GLU A 107 6.02 0.49 -6.92
CA GLU A 107 7.40 0.29 -7.33
C GLU A 107 7.77 1.40 -8.31
N VAL A 108 8.98 1.92 -8.19
CA VAL A 108 9.50 3.00 -9.02
C VAL A 108 10.91 2.62 -9.48
N ARG A 109 11.31 3.04 -10.67
CA ARG A 109 12.63 2.72 -11.24
C ARG A 109 13.42 3.96 -11.62
N GLU A 110 12.70 5.03 -11.92
CA GLU A 110 13.23 6.30 -12.37
C GLU A 110 14.14 6.85 -11.28
N ARG A 111 15.38 7.17 -11.65
CA ARG A 111 16.41 7.60 -10.70
C ARG A 111 16.02 8.93 -10.06
N GLU A 112 15.35 9.77 -10.83
CA GLU A 112 14.85 11.07 -10.43
C GLU A 112 13.94 10.98 -9.20
N PHE A 113 13.20 9.88 -9.02
CA PHE A 113 12.41 9.64 -7.82
C PHE A 113 13.25 9.55 -6.54
N TYR A 114 14.44 8.97 -6.64
CA TYR A 114 15.37 8.74 -5.53
C TYR A 114 16.31 9.93 -5.30
N GLU A 115 16.50 10.78 -6.31
CA GLU A 115 17.35 11.97 -6.25
C GLU A 115 16.59 13.23 -5.79
N ASN A 116 15.25 13.19 -5.81
CA ASN A 116 14.38 14.30 -5.44
C ASN A 116 13.45 13.91 -4.29
N THR A 117 12.54 14.80 -3.89
CA THR A 117 11.58 14.53 -2.81
C THR A 117 10.45 13.63 -3.33
N PRO A 118 10.35 12.36 -2.88
CA PRO A 118 9.31 11.45 -3.36
C PRO A 118 7.97 11.75 -2.69
N VAL A 119 6.90 11.74 -3.49
CA VAL A 119 5.57 12.16 -3.05
C VAL A 119 4.49 11.23 -3.60
N LEU A 120 3.52 10.90 -2.74
CA LEU A 120 2.20 10.42 -3.14
C LEU A 120 1.22 11.59 -3.21
N ARG A 121 0.65 11.82 -4.38
CA ARG A 121 -0.42 12.80 -4.58
C ARG A 121 -1.77 12.09 -4.55
N LEU A 122 -2.53 12.33 -3.49
CA LEU A 122 -3.88 11.79 -3.31
C LEU A 122 -4.91 12.78 -3.89
N PHE A 123 -5.74 12.29 -4.80
CA PHE A 123 -6.87 13.00 -5.36
C PHE A 123 -8.16 12.51 -4.73
N HIS A 124 -8.90 13.42 -4.11
CA HIS A 124 -10.26 13.20 -3.67
C HIS A 124 -11.21 13.61 -4.80
N ILE A 125 -11.58 12.65 -5.65
CA ILE A 125 -12.25 12.93 -6.93
C ILE A 125 -13.57 13.66 -6.75
N ASP A 126 -14.37 13.27 -5.74
CA ASP A 126 -15.70 13.87 -5.54
C ASP A 126 -15.67 15.28 -4.95
N LYS A 127 -14.55 15.70 -4.34
CA LYS A 127 -14.38 17.03 -3.73
C LYS A 127 -13.39 17.91 -4.47
N ASP A 128 -12.73 17.38 -5.50
CA ASP A 128 -11.65 18.02 -6.25
C ASP A 128 -10.52 18.54 -5.33
N ILE A 129 -10.19 17.78 -4.28
CA ILE A 129 -9.11 18.10 -3.34
C ILE A 129 -7.87 17.29 -3.69
N ILE A 130 -6.72 17.96 -3.71
CA ILE A 130 -5.42 17.34 -3.92
C ILE A 130 -4.60 17.46 -2.64
N GLN A 131 -4.00 16.34 -2.22
CA GLN A 131 -3.12 16.30 -1.07
C GLN A 131 -1.79 15.64 -1.44
N ASP A 132 -0.70 16.36 -1.23
CA ASP A 132 0.66 15.84 -1.40
C ASP A 132 1.18 15.28 -0.09
N ILE A 133 1.67 14.05 -0.14
CA ILE A 133 2.18 13.30 1.00
C ILE A 133 3.62 12.92 0.68
N GLU A 134 4.57 13.60 1.32
CA GLU A 134 5.97 13.20 1.27
C GLU A 134 6.15 11.83 1.90
N ILE A 135 6.85 10.94 1.19
CA ILE A 135 7.07 9.56 1.60
C ILE A 135 8.57 9.28 1.75
N ASN A 136 8.90 8.17 2.41
CA ASN A 136 10.26 7.64 2.32
C ASN A 136 10.31 6.62 1.18
N TYR A 137 11.23 6.79 0.23
CA TYR A 137 11.43 5.87 -0.90
C TYR A 137 11.83 4.45 -0.47
N ASP A 138 12.37 4.27 0.73
CA ASP A 138 12.68 2.95 1.31
C ASP A 138 11.41 2.12 1.57
N THR A 139 10.28 2.82 1.73
CA THR A 139 8.97 2.20 1.89
C THR A 139 8.30 2.07 0.52
N ARG A 140 7.70 0.90 0.26
CA ARG A 140 6.96 0.61 -0.99
C ARG A 140 5.45 0.62 -0.79
N LYS A 141 5.00 1.03 0.40
CA LYS A 141 3.59 0.94 0.80
C LYS A 141 3.23 2.02 1.80
N TRP A 142 1.96 2.43 1.78
CA TRP A 142 1.41 3.41 2.69
C TRP A 142 -0.05 3.14 3.02
N TYR A 143 -0.51 3.72 4.14
CA TYR A 143 -1.92 3.79 4.47
C TYR A 143 -2.38 5.24 4.42
N LEU A 144 -3.34 5.50 3.55
CA LEU A 144 -3.87 6.83 3.30
C LEU A 144 -5.21 6.94 4.00
N LYS A 145 -5.41 7.97 4.81
CA LYS A 145 -6.70 8.23 5.43
C LYS A 145 -7.70 8.67 4.36
N CYS A 146 -8.91 8.12 4.40
CA CYS A 146 -9.99 8.47 3.49
C CYS A 146 -11.31 8.67 4.25
N GLU A 147 -12.30 9.22 3.55
CA GLU A 147 -13.68 9.28 4.00
C GLU A 147 -14.50 8.22 3.25
N PRO A 148 -15.36 7.47 3.96
CA PRO A 148 -16.16 6.41 3.35
C PRO A 148 -17.09 6.95 2.27
N GLY A 149 -17.31 6.16 1.22
CA GLY A 149 -18.25 6.47 0.15
C GLY A 149 -17.75 7.48 -0.90
N ASN A 150 -16.49 7.90 -0.81
CA ASN A 150 -15.86 8.77 -1.79
C ASN A 150 -14.86 7.99 -2.66
N ARG A 151 -14.58 8.55 -3.84
CA ARG A 151 -13.66 8.02 -4.82
C ARG A 151 -12.29 8.68 -4.71
N TYR A 152 -11.26 7.85 -4.72
CA TYR A 152 -9.89 8.28 -4.58
C TYR A 152 -9.01 7.74 -5.70
N LYS A 153 -8.01 8.53 -6.05
CA LYS A 153 -6.94 8.15 -6.98
C LYS A 153 -5.62 8.62 -6.40
N VAL A 154 -4.54 7.88 -6.61
CA VAL A 154 -3.21 8.30 -6.18
C VAL A 154 -2.23 8.30 -7.35
N GLU A 155 -1.34 9.28 -7.34
CA GLU A 155 -0.19 9.35 -8.23
C GLU A 155 1.09 9.26 -7.41
N ILE A 156 2.05 8.47 -7.89
CA ILE A 156 3.40 8.40 -7.34
C ILE A 156 4.30 9.25 -8.23
N GLY A 157 5.13 10.09 -7.62
CA GLY A 157 6.02 10.98 -8.33
C GLY A 157 7.05 11.60 -7.41
N TYR A 158 7.71 12.65 -7.89
CA TYR A 158 8.65 13.42 -7.10
C TYR A 158 8.43 14.92 -7.30
N ILE A 159 8.82 15.70 -6.30
CA ILE A 159 8.85 17.17 -6.39
C ILE A 159 10.27 17.61 -6.73
N LYS A 160 10.39 18.41 -7.80
CA LYS A 160 11.64 19.08 -8.19
C LYS A 160 11.33 20.54 -8.47
N ASP A 161 12.09 21.45 -7.87
CA ASP A 161 11.93 22.89 -8.02
C ASP A 161 10.50 23.40 -7.71
N GLY A 162 9.81 22.74 -6.78
CA GLY A 162 8.42 23.05 -6.39
C GLY A 162 7.34 22.49 -7.32
N PHE A 163 7.73 21.82 -8.42
CA PHE A 163 6.81 21.18 -9.36
C PHE A 163 6.74 19.68 -9.11
N PHE A 164 5.53 19.12 -9.21
CA PHE A 164 5.30 17.68 -9.10
C PHE A 164 5.37 17.01 -10.46
N PHE A 165 6.18 15.97 -10.54
CA PHE A 165 6.38 15.14 -11.73
C PHE A 165 5.78 13.75 -11.47
N PRO A 166 4.59 13.44 -12.04
CA PRO A 166 3.97 12.13 -11.88
C PRO A 166 4.72 11.07 -12.70
N LEU A 167 4.93 9.90 -12.09
CA LEU A 167 5.58 8.74 -12.72
C LEU A 167 4.58 7.62 -13.02
N ALA A 168 3.65 7.37 -12.11
CA ALA A 168 2.57 6.41 -12.33
C ALA A 168 1.30 6.82 -11.59
N SER A 169 0.19 6.25 -12.05
CA SER A 169 -1.16 6.60 -11.60
C SER A 169 -1.94 5.33 -11.25
N SER A 170 -2.70 5.36 -10.17
CA SER A 170 -3.54 4.24 -9.76
C SER A 170 -4.86 4.23 -10.53
N GLY A 171 -5.59 3.12 -10.42
CA GLY A 171 -7.03 3.12 -10.65
C GLY A 171 -7.77 3.95 -9.61
N ILE A 172 -9.06 4.19 -9.86
CA ILE A 172 -9.96 4.83 -8.89
C ILE A 172 -10.50 3.75 -7.97
N VAL A 173 -10.52 4.05 -6.68
CA VAL A 173 -11.04 3.18 -5.60
C VAL A 173 -12.15 3.90 -4.86
#